data_AF-A0A7V2INW3-F1
#
_entry.id   AF-A0A7V2INW3-F1
#
_cell.length_a   1.000
_cell.length_b   1.000
_cell.length_c   1.000
_cell.angle_alpha   90.00
_cell.angle_beta   90.00
_cell.angle_gamma   90.00
#
_symmetry.space_group_name_H-M   'P 1'
#
loop_
_entity.id
_entity.type
_entity.pdbx_description
1 polymer ?
#
loop_
_entity_poly.entity_id
_entity_poly.type
_entity_poly.pdbx_seq_one_letter_code
_entity_poly.pdbx_strand_id
1 'polypeptide(L)' 'MAGTPIEYDSIDNKPVKIICLLVSPVDQTGPHIQALGRISRLMLDEDFKAKLEKATDPETVYDLISTKEHE' A
#
# COMPACT_ATOMS: atom_id res chain seq x y z
N MET A 1 -8.92 -6.90 7.68
CA MET A 1 -8.83 -6.08 8.90
C MET A 1 -8.78 -4.64 8.44
N ALA A 2 -9.91 -3.94 8.43
CA ALA A 2 -9.91 -2.49 8.31
C ALA A 2 -9.75 -1.92 9.73
N GLY A 3 -8.50 -1.80 10.17
CA GLY A 3 -8.18 -1.26 11.50
C GLY A 3 -8.59 0.20 11.64
N THR A 4 -8.70 0.68 12.88
CA THR A 4 -8.88 2.11 13.17
C THR A 4 -7.71 2.90 12.56
N PRO A 5 -7.96 3.98 11.81
CA PRO A 5 -6.90 4.84 11.29
C PRO A 5 -5.99 5.32 12.43
N ILE A 6 -4.68 5.39 12.17
CA ILE A 6 -3.69 5.77 13.18
C ILE A 6 -3.18 7.19 12.95
N GLU A 7 -2.91 7.91 14.03
CA GLU A 7 -2.15 9.17 13.95
C GLU A 7 -0.72 8.85 13.54
N TYR A 8 -0.21 9.55 12.52
CA TYR A 8 1.09 9.23 11.89
C TYR A 8 1.87 10.47 11.46
N ASP A 9 1.46 11.66 11.89
CA ASP A 9 2.07 12.94 11.47
C ASP A 9 2.21 13.02 9.94
N SER A 10 1.16 12.64 9.21
CA SER A 10 1.17 12.70 7.75
C SER A 10 1.32 14.15 7.29
N ILE A 11 1.86 14.35 6.08
CA ILE A 11 2.08 15.68 5.50
C ILE A 11 0.76 16.47 5.42
N ASP A 12 -0.37 15.79 5.21
CA ASP A 12 -1.70 16.40 5.15
C ASP A 12 -2.45 16.40 6.50
N ASN A 13 -1.80 16.01 7.59
CA ASN A 13 -2.34 15.92 8.95
C ASN A 13 -3.59 15.03 9.06
N LYS A 14 -3.68 13.99 8.23
CA LYS A 14 -4.76 13.00 8.27
C LYS A 14 -4.26 11.67 8.84
N PRO A 15 -5.11 10.95 9.60
CA PRO A 15 -4.78 9.60 10.03
C PRO A 15 -4.51 8.64 8.88
N VAL A 16 -3.53 7.76 9.05
CA VAL A 16 -3.13 6.75 8.06
C VAL A 16 -3.94 5.47 8.25
N LYS A 17 -4.40 4.90 7.13
CA LYS A 17 -5.12 3.61 7.11
C LYS A 17 -4.34 2.47 6.47
N ILE A 18 -3.44 2.80 5.54
CA ILE A 18 -2.67 1.84 4.77
C ILE A 18 -1.19 2.14 4.99
N ILE A 19 -0.45 1.11 5.41
CA ILE A 19 0.99 1.17 5.58
C ILE A 19 1.60 0.10 4.68
N CYS A 20 2.53 0.50 3.83
CA CYS A 20 3.32 -0.42 3.02
C CYS A 20 4.73 -0.47 3.58
N LEU A 21 5.15 -1.64 4.07
CA LEU A 21 6.53 -1.87 4.49
C LEU A 21 7.29 -2.53 3.34
N LEU A 22 8.39 -1.91 2.92
CA LEU A 22 9.31 -2.48 1.94
C LEU A 22 10.64 -2.78 2.61
N VAL A 23 11.13 -4.02 2.45
CA VAL A 23 12.37 -4.49 3.08
C VAL A 23 13.35 -4.95 2.00
N SER A 24 14.63 -4.63 2.22
CA SER A 24 15.69 -4.69 1.24
C SER A 24 17.05 -5.04 1.83
N PRO A 25 17.89 -5.82 1.14
CA PRO A 25 19.33 -5.83 1.40
C PRO A 25 19.92 -4.42 1.20
N VAL A 26 20.93 -4.08 2.02
CA VAL A 26 21.53 -2.73 2.05
C VAL A 26 22.22 -2.38 0.73
N ASP A 27 22.70 -3.38 0.01
CA ASP A 27 23.49 -3.27 -1.22
C ASP A 27 22.65 -3.22 -2.52
N GLN A 28 21.32 -3.29 -2.44
CA GLN A 28 20.44 -3.44 -3.61
C GLN A 28 19.47 -2.27 -3.82
N THR A 29 19.92 -1.02 -3.78
CA THR A 29 19.03 0.18 -3.85
C THR A 29 18.08 0.23 -5.05
N GLY A 30 18.49 -0.23 -6.24
CA GLY A 30 17.72 -0.07 -7.49
C GLY A 30 16.33 -0.74 -7.48
N PRO A 31 16.24 -2.07 -7.25
CA PRO A 31 14.97 -2.78 -7.18
C PRO A 31 13.96 -2.21 -6.17
N HIS A 32 14.43 -1.66 -5.05
CA HIS A 32 13.54 -1.13 -4.00
C HIS A 32 12.90 0.19 -4.40
N ILE A 33 13.64 1.09 -5.04
CA ILE A 33 13.06 2.33 -5.58
C ILE A 33 12.01 2.01 -6.67
N GLN A 34 12.26 0.99 -7.50
CA GLN A 34 11.26 0.55 -8.47
C GLN A 34 10.00 -0.02 -7.81
N ALA A 35 10.15 -0.83 -6.76
CA ALA A 35 9.03 -1.36 -6.00
C ALA A 35 8.22 -0.26 -5.31
N LEU A 36 8.90 0.73 -4.70
CA LEU A 36 8.24 1.90 -4.11
C LEU A 36 7.47 2.71 -5.16
N GLY A 37 8.05 2.89 -6.35
CA GLY A 37 7.38 3.54 -7.48
C GLY A 37 6.11 2.82 -7.92
N ARG A 38 6.10 1.48 -7.94
CA ARG A 38 4.90 0.69 -8.23
C ARG A 38 3.83 0.85 -7.14
N ILE A 39 4.21 0.70 -5.87
CA ILE A 39 3.31 0.92 -4.72
C ILE A 39 2.70 2.32 -4.79
N SER A 40 3.50 3.36 -5.06
CA SER A 40 3.01 4.73 -5.18
C SER A 40 1.97 4.87 -6.30
N ARG A 41 2.12 4.17 -7.44
CA ARG A 41 1.14 4.20 -8.53
C ARG A 41 -0.16 3.49 -8.17
N LEU A 42 -0.07 2.34 -7.50
CA LEU A 42 -1.24 1.62 -6.99
C LEU A 42 -2.07 2.52 -6.06
N MET A 43 -1.42 3.26 -5.17
CA MET A 43 -2.08 4.13 -4.20
C MET A 43 -2.73 5.38 -4.82
N LEU A 44 -2.36 5.77 -6.05
CA LEU A 44 -2.99 6.87 -6.78
C LEU A 44 -4.33 6.47 -7.42
N ASP A 45 -4.61 5.17 -7.52
CA ASP A 45 -5.91 4.66 -7.97
C ASP A 45 -6.89 4.66 -6.79
N GLU A 46 -7.79 5.64 -6.77
CA GLU A 46 -8.76 5.84 -5.69
C GLU A 46 -9.75 4.67 -5.55
N ASP A 47 -10.12 4.02 -6.65
CA ASP A 47 -11.03 2.86 -6.63
C ASP A 47 -10.34 1.64 -6.03
N PHE A 48 -9.09 1.41 -6.40
CA PHE A 48 -8.25 0.38 -5.80
C PHE A 48 -8.04 0.63 -4.30
N LYS A 49 -7.65 1.85 -3.93
CA LYS A 49 -7.44 2.25 -2.53
C LYS A 49 -8.71 2.04 -1.70
N ALA A 50 -9.87 2.43 -2.22
CA ALA A 50 -11.15 2.24 -1.54
C ALA A 50 -11.52 0.76 -1.35
N LYS A 51 -11.18 -0.12 -2.30
CA LYS A 51 -11.35 -1.58 -2.14
C LYS A 51 -10.42 -2.12 -1.06
N LEU A 52 -9.16 -1.69 -1.05
CA LEU A 52 -8.16 -2.10 -0.07
C LEU A 52 -8.59 -1.71 1.36
N GLU A 53 -9.10 -0.49 1.55
CA GLU A 53 -9.60 -0.01 2.85
C GLU A 53 -10.81 -0.80 3.38
N LYS A 54 -11.58 -1.44 2.51
CA LYS A 54 -12.76 -2.24 2.87
C LYS A 54 -12.46 -3.72 3.07
N ALA A 55 -11.25 -4.18 2.75
CA ALA A 55 -10.90 -5.59 2.84
C ALA A 55 -10.93 -6.12 4.29
N THR A 56 -11.73 -7.16 4.50
CA THR A 56 -11.98 -7.72 5.85
C THR A 56 -10.97 -8.77 6.26
N ASP A 57 -10.25 -9.34 5.30
CA ASP A 57 -9.30 -10.45 5.48
C ASP A 57 -8.03 -10.26 4.64
N PRO A 58 -6.92 -10.90 5.01
CA PRO A 58 -5.64 -10.75 4.31
C PRO A 58 -5.63 -11.33 2.89
N GLU A 59 -6.43 -12.36 2.61
CA GLU A 59 -6.50 -13.01 1.29
C GLU A 59 -7.08 -12.05 0.25
N THR A 60 -8.16 -11.36 0.60
CA THR A 60 -8.75 -10.30 -0.22
C THR A 60 -7.75 -9.17 -0.51
N VAL A 61 -6.95 -8.76 0.48
CA VAL A 61 -5.89 -7.74 0.28
C VAL A 61 -4.85 -8.23 -0.72
N TYR A 62 -4.39 -9.47 -0.56
CA TYR A 62 -3.41 -10.08 -1.46
C TYR A 62 -3.94 -10.18 -2.90
N ASP A 63 -5.18 -10.63 -3.08
CA ASP A 63 -5.80 -10.79 -4.40
C ASP A 63 -6.01 -9.45 -5.10
N LEU A 64 -6.42 -8.42 -4.36
CA LEU A 64 -6.56 -7.07 -4.89
C LEU A 64 -5.21 -6.57 -5.42
N ILE A 65 -4.15 -6.63 -4.61
CA ILE A 65 -2.81 -6.17 -5.00
C ILE A 65 -2.29 -6.99 -6.20
N SER A 66 -2.41 -8.32 -6.12
CA SER A 66 -1.92 -9.22 -7.17
C SER A 66 -2.62 -8.97 -8.49
N THR A 67 -3.95 -8.82 -8.48
CA THR A 67 -4.73 -8.50 -9.68
C THR A 67 -4.26 -7.16 -10.27
N LYS A 68 -4.12 -6.13 -9.42
CA LYS A 68 -3.79 -4.78 -9.87
C LYS A 68 -2.37 -4.65 -10.43
N GLU A 69 -1.40 -5.42 -9.93
CA GLU A 69 -0.03 -5.46 -10.46
C GLU A 69 0.08 -6.17 -11.82
N HIS A 70 -0.92 -6.97 -12.22
CA HIS A 70 -0.97 -7.68 -13.50
C HIS A 70 -1.84 -6.99 -14.56
N GLU A 71 -2.53 -5.90 -14.22
CA GLU A 71 -3.25 -5.01 -15.15
C GLU A 71 -2.29 -4.08 -15.91
#